data_AF-A0A3D4UCL1-F1
#
_entry.id   AF-A0A3D4UCL1-F1
#
_cell.length_a   1.000
_cell.length_b   1.000
_cell.length_c   1.000
_cell.angle_alpha   90.00
_cell.angle_beta   90.00
_cell.angle_gamma   90.00
#
_symmetry.space_group_name_H-M   'P 1'
#
loop_
_entity.id
_entity.type
_entity.pdbx_description
1 polymer ?
#
loop_
_entity_poly.entity_id
_entity_poly.type
_entity_poly.pdbx_seq_one_letter_code
_entity_poly.pdbx_strand_id
1 'polypeptide(L)'
;MKTLIRYPKSLLMALVMCAAVTGCDSSRDPILGAGSFSKTPTTPVIPVNQPPTIDPLTLKPLANAIGVCPTRSIAATFDVPSGARMADATINATTFTVIDELMVPVTATSILLDGATGTTATFTPQTPLTDGVVYTVTIVGGASGVKDAAVPANQMDANFSWTFTAGPPTGVCLPAVTLGLISTYGIAATAGITNTTTLPLTTINGDVVLDPNATCNAVTIDAAGGFGLCGSNGSTPIINNGVVVSPLFPDAGATSGAVKADLLAVFLSITPTAGPPAAGSLDGATNLPAGTTLGDATGSALVEGDNLFFPGLYQSLTTIGITGDITLDAQGDPEAVFIFQSSNSLDIAAGAISPAAHTRILLVNGAKASNVWWQVGTSATLGTHAEFVGNILASESITMETGATSCGRLLAGAFSAGAFVFDSNVVSVPGNGCPE
;
A
#
# COMPACT_ATOMS: atom_id res chain seq x y z
N MET A 1 11.66 5.62 65.55
CA MET A 1 12.56 6.77 65.70
C MET A 1 12.68 7.44 64.35
N LYS A 2 12.04 8.61 64.16
CA LYS A 2 12.21 9.61 63.06
C LYS A 2 11.91 9.15 61.60
N THR A 3 11.26 9.86 60.67
CA THR A 3 10.53 11.16 60.57
C THR A 3 9.93 11.25 59.14
N LEU A 4 8.68 11.75 58.99
CA LEU A 4 7.97 12.51 57.91
C LEU A 4 8.22 12.18 56.41
N ILE A 5 7.25 12.26 55.48
CA ILE A 5 6.51 13.48 55.05
C ILE A 5 5.16 13.11 54.39
N ARG A 6 4.15 13.95 54.66
CA ARG A 6 2.78 13.96 54.12
C ARG A 6 2.68 14.83 52.85
N TYR A 7 1.72 14.53 51.98
CA TYR A 7 1.02 15.53 51.14
C TYR A 7 -0.50 15.28 51.19
N PRO A 8 -1.33 16.32 51.37
CA PRO A 8 -2.73 16.25 50.97
C PRO A 8 -3.12 17.28 49.90
N LYS A 9 -4.24 16.94 49.25
CA LYS A 9 -4.98 17.60 48.18
C LYS A 9 -5.70 18.89 48.61
N SER A 10 -6.04 19.69 47.59
CA SER A 10 -7.22 20.56 47.38
C SER A 10 -7.42 21.81 48.27
N LEU A 11 -7.66 22.98 47.64
CA LEU A 11 -9.00 23.55 47.34
C LEU A 11 -8.96 25.09 47.08
N LEU A 12 -9.75 25.56 46.08
CA LEU A 12 -10.41 26.87 45.88
C LEU A 12 -9.62 28.21 46.01
N MET A 13 -9.80 29.14 45.06
CA MET A 13 -10.66 30.35 45.24
C MET A 13 -10.80 31.18 43.94
N ALA A 14 -11.89 31.95 43.85
CA ALA A 14 -12.49 32.54 42.66
C ALA A 14 -12.20 34.05 42.43
N LEU A 15 -12.34 34.46 41.16
CA LEU A 15 -13.03 35.64 40.59
C LEU A 15 -12.87 37.04 41.23
N VAL A 16 -12.41 38.06 40.46
CA VAL A 16 -12.96 39.45 40.42
C VAL A 16 -12.64 40.13 39.06
N MET A 17 -13.61 40.91 38.57
CA MET A 17 -13.75 41.62 37.27
C MET A 17 -13.54 43.16 37.41
N CYS A 18 -13.59 43.89 36.27
CA CYS A 18 -13.67 45.36 36.05
C CYS A 18 -12.35 46.16 35.92
N ALA A 19 -12.19 47.18 35.06
CA ALA A 19 -13.04 47.90 34.10
C ALA A 19 -12.16 48.70 33.09
N ALA A 20 -12.76 49.14 31.99
CA ALA A 20 -12.17 49.91 30.89
C ALA A 20 -11.96 51.41 31.19
N VAL A 21 -10.99 52.05 30.51
CA VAL A 21 -10.94 53.51 30.29
C VAL A 21 -10.47 53.79 28.85
N THR A 22 -11.26 54.56 28.12
CA THR A 22 -10.94 55.20 26.83
C THR A 22 -10.26 56.56 27.08
N GLY A 23 -9.30 56.94 26.23
CA GLY A 23 -8.68 58.27 26.25
C GLY A 23 -8.01 58.60 24.91
N CYS A 24 -8.45 59.68 24.29
CA CYS A 24 -8.03 60.22 23.00
C CYS A 24 -6.99 61.34 23.19
N ASP A 25 -6.21 61.56 22.13
CA ASP A 25 -5.61 62.83 21.67
C ASP A 25 -4.20 63.32 22.07
N SER A 26 -3.55 63.83 21.01
CA SER A 26 -2.50 64.87 20.92
C SER A 26 -1.01 64.51 20.98
N SER A 27 -0.45 64.26 19.79
CA SER A 27 0.68 64.99 19.16
C SER A 27 1.83 65.51 20.04
N ARG A 28 3.02 64.91 19.89
CA ARG A 28 4.33 65.57 19.71
C ARG A 28 5.35 64.60 19.09
N ASP A 29 5.78 64.84 17.85
CA ASP A 29 7.05 64.30 17.34
C ASP A 29 8.22 65.02 18.05
N PRO A 30 9.38 64.36 18.24
CA PRO A 30 10.43 64.58 17.24
C PRO A 30 11.39 63.41 17.00
N ILE A 31 12.07 63.53 15.86
CA ILE A 31 13.48 63.23 15.60
C ILE A 31 13.79 61.98 14.76
N LEU A 32 14.43 62.28 13.63
CA LEU A 32 14.83 61.40 12.55
C LEU A 32 16.02 60.51 12.96
N GLY A 33 15.89 59.21 12.69
CA GLY A 33 16.99 58.25 12.71
C GLY A 33 16.86 57.31 11.52
N ALA A 34 17.75 57.46 10.54
CA ALA A 34 17.81 56.69 9.31
C ALA A 34 18.03 55.19 9.60
N GLY A 35 16.97 54.40 9.45
CA GLY A 35 17.03 52.95 9.33
C GLY A 35 16.40 52.57 8.01
N SER A 36 17.23 52.31 7.00
CA SER A 36 16.81 51.76 5.72
C SER A 36 16.16 50.40 5.95
N PHE A 37 14.83 50.35 6.02
CA PHE A 37 14.10 49.13 5.72
C PHE A 37 14.26 48.87 4.22
N SER A 38 15.38 48.25 3.84
CA SER A 38 15.42 47.49 2.60
C SER A 38 14.51 46.30 2.82
N LYS A 39 13.21 46.51 2.60
CA LYS A 39 12.34 45.44 2.15
C LYS A 39 12.91 45.09 0.79
N THR A 40 13.81 44.12 0.72
CA THR A 40 14.15 43.48 -0.55
C THR A 40 12.80 43.23 -1.21
N PRO A 41 12.50 43.83 -2.37
CA PRO A 41 11.32 43.44 -3.09
C PRO A 41 11.55 41.95 -3.33
N THR A 42 10.80 41.08 -2.66
CA THR A 42 10.46 39.82 -3.28
C THR A 42 9.89 40.27 -4.62
N THR A 43 10.64 40.05 -5.69
CA THR A 43 10.16 40.23 -7.04
C THR A 43 8.72 39.72 -7.05
N PRO A 44 7.73 40.52 -7.48
CA PRO A 44 6.40 39.98 -7.71
C PRO A 44 6.63 38.72 -8.53
N VAL A 45 6.21 37.55 -8.03
CA VAL A 45 6.13 36.37 -8.87
C VAL A 45 5.14 36.80 -9.94
N ILE A 46 5.67 37.20 -11.10
CA ILE A 46 4.83 37.49 -12.25
C ILE A 46 4.03 36.20 -12.44
N PRO A 47 2.68 36.25 -12.44
CA PRO A 47 1.90 35.06 -12.71
C PRO A 47 2.42 34.51 -14.03
N VAL A 48 2.99 33.32 -13.97
CA VAL A 48 3.52 32.68 -15.17
C VAL A 48 2.29 32.46 -16.04
N ASN A 49 2.18 33.23 -17.12
CA ASN A 49 1.13 33.09 -18.13
C ASN A 49 1.48 31.89 -19.00
N GLN A 50 1.43 30.71 -18.39
CA GLN A 50 1.70 29.45 -19.04
C GLN A 50 0.46 28.55 -18.86
N PRO A 51 -0.03 27.97 -19.96
CA PRO A 51 -1.14 27.03 -19.95
C PRO A 51 -0.91 25.87 -18.98
N PRO A 52 -1.95 25.42 -18.25
CA PRO A 52 -1.89 24.13 -17.60
C PRO A 52 -1.72 23.03 -18.65
N THR A 53 -0.99 21.98 -18.30
CA THR A 53 -0.75 20.81 -19.15
C THR A 53 -1.05 19.54 -18.38
N ILE A 54 -1.17 18.39 -19.07
CA ILE A 54 -1.34 17.08 -18.42
C ILE A 54 -0.09 16.26 -18.67
N ASP A 55 0.45 15.67 -17.61
CA ASP A 55 1.53 14.69 -17.73
C ASP A 55 0.92 13.30 -18.02
N PRO A 56 1.22 12.67 -19.18
CA PRO A 56 0.71 11.34 -19.52
C PRO A 56 1.04 10.24 -18.48
N LEU A 57 2.10 10.41 -17.68
CA LEU A 57 2.47 9.45 -16.63
C LEU A 57 1.56 9.53 -15.39
N THR A 58 0.80 10.60 -15.26
CA THR A 58 -0.10 10.81 -14.12
C THR A 58 -1.50 10.25 -14.38
N LEU A 59 -1.83 9.87 -15.62
CA LEU A 59 -3.14 9.37 -16.00
C LEU A 59 -3.56 8.14 -15.19
N LYS A 60 -4.85 8.06 -14.90
CA LYS A 60 -5.50 6.94 -14.22
C LYS A 60 -6.78 6.63 -15.00
N PRO A 61 -6.93 5.43 -15.59
CA PRO A 61 -5.86 4.51 -15.94
C PRO A 61 -4.80 5.17 -16.83
N LEU A 62 -3.59 4.59 -16.87
CA LEU A 62 -2.57 5.01 -17.83
C LEU A 62 -3.06 4.87 -19.28
N ALA A 63 -2.46 5.65 -20.18
CA ALA A 63 -2.77 5.57 -21.60
C ALA A 63 -2.49 4.15 -22.15
N ASN A 64 -3.46 3.61 -22.89
CA ASN A 64 -3.50 2.26 -23.43
C ASN A 64 -3.49 1.15 -22.36
N ALA A 65 -3.81 1.45 -21.10
CA ALA A 65 -4.00 0.43 -20.09
C ALA A 65 -5.08 -0.57 -20.54
N ILE A 66 -4.82 -1.85 -20.29
CA ILE A 66 -5.73 -2.96 -20.59
C ILE A 66 -6.16 -3.63 -19.30
N GLY A 67 -7.39 -4.14 -19.25
CA GLY A 67 -7.90 -4.75 -18.04
C GLY A 67 -8.12 -3.72 -16.91
N VAL A 68 -8.61 -2.54 -17.26
CA VAL A 68 -9.01 -1.58 -16.24
C VAL A 68 -10.32 -2.02 -15.61
N CYS A 69 -10.32 -2.17 -14.29
CA CYS A 69 -11.52 -2.55 -13.57
C CYS A 69 -12.72 -1.63 -13.86
N PRO A 70 -13.88 -2.15 -14.27
CA PRO A 70 -14.99 -1.33 -14.74
C PRO A 70 -15.59 -0.34 -13.72
N THR A 71 -15.33 -0.53 -12.43
CA THR A 71 -15.77 0.37 -11.35
C THR A 71 -14.77 1.46 -11.02
N ARG A 72 -13.57 1.45 -11.64
CA ARG A 72 -12.51 2.41 -11.33
C ARG A 72 -12.84 3.79 -11.85
N SER A 73 -12.47 4.80 -11.07
CA SER A 73 -12.52 6.18 -11.50
C SER A 73 -11.40 6.47 -12.50
N ILE A 74 -11.62 7.49 -13.31
CA ILE A 74 -10.68 7.96 -14.33
C ILE A 74 -10.18 9.33 -13.86
N ALA A 75 -8.87 9.53 -13.81
CA ALA A 75 -8.28 10.78 -13.36
C ALA A 75 -7.12 11.25 -14.24
N ALA A 76 -6.93 12.57 -14.27
CA ALA A 76 -5.79 13.23 -14.89
C ALA A 76 -5.28 14.33 -13.95
N THR A 77 -3.96 14.39 -13.79
CA THR A 77 -3.31 15.44 -13.00
C THR A 77 -2.74 16.50 -13.94
N PHE A 78 -3.05 17.75 -13.63
CA PHE A 78 -2.58 18.92 -14.33
C PHE A 78 -1.26 19.41 -13.71
N ASP A 79 -0.25 19.64 -14.53
CA ASP A 79 0.83 20.55 -14.19
C ASP A 79 0.33 21.98 -14.41
N VAL A 80 0.39 22.79 -13.35
CA VAL A 80 -0.16 24.15 -13.32
C VAL A 80 0.97 25.13 -12.97
N PRO A 81 1.75 25.61 -13.96
CA PRO A 81 2.94 26.42 -13.72
C PRO A 81 2.68 27.76 -13.03
N SER A 82 1.43 28.23 -13.05
CA SER A 82 1.02 29.43 -12.32
C SER A 82 1.05 29.25 -10.79
N GLY A 83 1.11 28.01 -10.30
CA GLY A 83 0.99 27.66 -8.88
C GLY A 83 -0.44 27.81 -8.34
N ALA A 84 -1.40 28.16 -9.20
CA ALA A 84 -2.82 28.13 -8.86
C ALA A 84 -3.35 26.69 -8.94
N ARG A 85 -4.57 26.50 -8.44
CA ARG A 85 -5.34 25.26 -8.68
C ARG A 85 -6.06 25.35 -10.01
N MET A 86 -6.60 24.24 -10.50
CA MET A 86 -7.56 24.27 -11.60
C MET A 86 -8.86 24.96 -11.17
N ALA A 87 -9.56 25.59 -12.11
CA ALA A 87 -10.83 26.25 -11.84
C ALA A 87 -11.97 25.23 -11.86
N ASP A 88 -12.54 24.92 -10.69
CA ASP A 88 -13.61 23.93 -10.49
C ASP A 88 -14.76 24.04 -11.51
N ALA A 89 -15.21 25.27 -11.80
CA ALA A 89 -16.31 25.50 -12.74
C ALA A 89 -16.00 25.03 -14.18
N THR A 90 -14.72 24.96 -14.55
CA THR A 90 -14.27 24.54 -15.88
C THR A 90 -14.04 23.03 -15.98
N ILE A 91 -14.14 22.28 -14.87
CA ILE A 91 -13.98 20.83 -14.80
C ILE A 91 -15.36 20.21 -14.61
N ASN A 92 -15.98 19.76 -15.70
CA ASN A 92 -17.36 19.26 -15.68
C ASN A 92 -17.59 18.30 -16.87
N ALA A 93 -18.82 17.81 -17.02
CA ALA A 93 -19.19 16.81 -18.04
C ALA A 93 -19.02 17.27 -19.50
N THR A 94 -18.80 18.57 -19.75
CA THR A 94 -18.52 19.09 -21.10
C THR A 94 -17.02 19.16 -21.41
N THR A 95 -16.17 19.22 -20.38
CA THR A 95 -14.73 19.40 -20.51
C THR A 95 -13.92 18.17 -20.09
N PHE A 96 -14.51 17.25 -19.35
CA PHE A 96 -13.96 15.92 -19.07
C PHE A 96 -14.98 14.89 -19.57
N THR A 97 -14.75 14.37 -20.77
CA THR A 97 -15.64 13.42 -21.44
C THR A 97 -15.01 12.03 -21.51
N VAL A 98 -15.86 11.02 -21.41
CA VAL A 98 -15.50 9.61 -21.60
C VAL A 98 -16.53 9.04 -22.56
N ILE A 99 -16.08 8.46 -23.67
CA ILE A 99 -16.93 7.84 -24.69
C ILE A 99 -16.45 6.43 -24.97
N ASP A 100 -17.37 5.51 -25.26
CA ASP A 100 -17.00 4.18 -25.73
C ASP A 100 -16.59 4.19 -27.22
N GLU A 101 -16.14 3.04 -27.70
CA GLU A 101 -15.75 2.81 -29.10
C GLU A 101 -16.89 3.01 -30.11
N LEU A 102 -18.15 3.04 -29.66
CA LEU A 102 -19.34 3.33 -30.46
C LEU A 102 -19.76 4.80 -30.35
N MET A 103 -18.90 5.65 -29.77
CA MET A 103 -19.14 7.08 -29.54
C MET A 103 -20.30 7.37 -28.58
N VAL A 104 -20.67 6.42 -27.73
CA VAL A 104 -21.69 6.60 -26.69
C VAL A 104 -21.04 7.23 -25.45
N PRO A 105 -21.55 8.38 -24.96
CA PRO A 105 -21.03 9.00 -23.75
C PRO A 105 -21.29 8.15 -22.49
N VAL A 106 -20.27 8.06 -21.64
CA VAL A 106 -20.42 7.53 -20.28
C VAL A 106 -20.93 8.63 -19.36
N THR A 107 -21.99 8.35 -18.62
CA THR A 107 -22.49 9.27 -17.59
C THR A 107 -21.65 9.16 -16.32
N ALA A 108 -21.20 10.28 -15.79
CA ALA A 108 -20.50 10.33 -14.51
C ALA A 108 -21.48 10.47 -13.34
N THR A 109 -21.22 9.79 -12.22
CA THR A 109 -21.79 10.18 -10.92
C THR A 109 -21.24 11.54 -10.48
N SER A 110 -19.95 11.75 -10.69
CA SER A 110 -19.25 12.96 -10.28
C SER A 110 -18.03 13.23 -11.16
N ILE A 111 -17.72 14.51 -11.31
CA ILE A 111 -16.47 14.99 -11.89
C ILE A 111 -15.96 16.07 -10.93
N LEU A 112 -14.87 15.79 -10.22
CA LEU A 112 -14.38 16.62 -9.12
C LEU A 112 -12.87 16.80 -9.18
N LEU A 113 -12.39 17.95 -8.71
CA LEU A 113 -10.98 18.16 -8.41
C LEU A 113 -10.65 17.66 -7.00
N ASP A 114 -9.43 17.20 -6.79
CA ASP A 114 -8.95 16.82 -5.47
C ASP A 114 -8.91 18.03 -4.52
N GLY A 115 -9.30 17.84 -3.26
CA GLY A 115 -9.36 18.94 -2.30
C GLY A 115 -8.00 19.43 -1.79
N ALA A 116 -6.95 18.61 -1.91
CA ALA A 116 -5.64 18.91 -1.33
C ALA A 116 -4.83 19.89 -2.19
N THR A 117 -4.79 19.64 -3.50
CA THR A 117 -4.01 20.39 -4.49
C THR A 117 -4.91 21.08 -5.52
N GLY A 118 -6.10 20.53 -5.80
CA GLY A 118 -7.00 21.03 -6.85
C GLY A 118 -6.40 20.94 -8.24
N THR A 119 -5.49 20.00 -8.47
CA THR A 119 -4.84 19.78 -9.77
C THR A 119 -5.13 18.40 -10.34
N THR A 120 -5.86 17.53 -9.65
CA THR A 120 -6.26 16.21 -10.15
C THR A 120 -7.76 16.16 -10.35
N ALA A 121 -8.21 16.11 -11.60
CA ALA A 121 -9.61 15.92 -11.93
C ALA A 121 -9.93 14.43 -11.96
N THR A 122 -11.04 14.03 -11.34
CA THR A 122 -11.50 12.64 -11.25
C THR A 122 -12.93 12.53 -11.77
N PHE A 123 -13.12 11.71 -12.79
CA PHE A 123 -14.37 11.26 -13.35
C PHE A 123 -14.76 9.92 -12.71
N THR A 124 -15.89 9.86 -12.03
CA THR A 124 -16.43 8.61 -11.45
C THR A 124 -17.62 8.15 -12.28
N PRO A 125 -17.54 7.00 -12.99
CA PRO A 125 -18.67 6.48 -13.77
C PRO A 125 -19.92 6.27 -12.90
N GLN A 126 -21.11 6.49 -13.47
CA GLN A 126 -22.38 6.24 -12.78
C GLN A 126 -22.73 4.77 -12.68
N THR A 127 -22.46 4.05 -13.75
CA THR A 127 -22.56 2.60 -13.82
C THR A 127 -21.17 2.04 -14.10
N PRO A 128 -20.89 0.80 -13.67
CA PRO A 128 -19.68 0.12 -14.12
C PRO A 128 -19.56 0.18 -15.65
N LEU A 129 -18.35 0.40 -16.13
CA LEU A 129 -18.03 0.37 -17.56
C LEU A 129 -18.31 -1.04 -18.13
N THR A 130 -18.41 -1.14 -19.45
CA THR A 130 -18.65 -2.43 -20.11
C THR A 130 -17.32 -3.16 -20.28
N ASP A 131 -17.30 -4.43 -19.91
CA ASP A 131 -16.13 -5.29 -20.04
C ASP A 131 -15.75 -5.51 -21.51
N GLY A 132 -14.44 -5.52 -21.80
CA GLY A 132 -13.86 -5.66 -23.13
C GLY A 132 -13.96 -4.41 -24.02
N VAL A 133 -14.55 -3.33 -23.54
CA VAL A 133 -14.80 -2.12 -24.35
C VAL A 133 -13.67 -1.12 -24.21
N VAL A 134 -13.24 -0.56 -25.35
CA VAL A 134 -12.28 0.55 -25.38
C VAL A 134 -13.00 1.86 -25.11
N TYR A 135 -12.49 2.63 -24.15
CA TYR A 135 -12.97 3.96 -23.82
C TYR A 135 -11.95 5.01 -24.23
N THR A 136 -12.43 6.10 -24.81
CA THR A 136 -11.65 7.30 -25.10
C THR A 136 -12.01 8.39 -24.12
N VAL A 137 -11.02 8.88 -23.40
CA VAL A 137 -11.14 10.01 -22.48
C VAL A 137 -10.66 11.27 -23.20
N THR A 138 -11.35 12.39 -22.99
CA THR A 138 -10.91 13.70 -23.50
C THR A 138 -11.06 14.78 -22.44
N ILE A 139 -9.96 15.47 -22.16
CA ILE A 139 -9.97 16.76 -21.47
C ILE A 139 -9.94 17.85 -22.54
N VAL A 140 -10.96 18.70 -22.54
CA VAL A 140 -11.14 19.75 -23.55
C VAL A 140 -10.26 20.95 -23.21
N GLY A 141 -9.44 21.37 -24.18
CA GLY A 141 -8.66 22.60 -24.14
C GLY A 141 -9.31 23.72 -24.97
N GLY A 142 -8.57 24.81 -25.17
CA GLY A 142 -9.02 26.00 -25.88
C GLY A 142 -9.98 26.89 -25.09
N ALA A 143 -10.67 27.80 -25.79
CA ALA A 143 -11.45 28.88 -25.18
C ALA A 143 -12.59 28.41 -24.25
N SER A 144 -13.20 27.26 -24.58
CA SER A 144 -14.27 26.62 -23.82
C SER A 144 -13.77 25.47 -22.92
N GLY A 145 -12.46 25.24 -22.89
CA GLY A 145 -11.84 24.14 -22.18
C GLY A 145 -11.54 24.46 -20.71
N VAL A 146 -10.77 23.56 -20.12
CA VAL A 146 -10.30 23.65 -18.74
C VAL A 146 -9.33 24.82 -18.56
N LYS A 147 -9.41 25.49 -17.41
CA LYS A 147 -8.57 26.65 -17.07
C LYS A 147 -8.07 26.53 -15.64
N ASP A 148 -6.95 27.17 -15.36
CA ASP A 148 -6.53 27.39 -13.98
C ASP A 148 -7.33 28.52 -13.32
N ALA A 149 -7.20 28.63 -12.00
CA ALA A 149 -7.84 29.67 -11.19
C ALA A 149 -6.96 30.92 -11.03
N ALA A 150 -5.92 31.10 -11.87
CA ALA A 150 -5.09 32.29 -11.83
C ALA A 150 -5.88 33.52 -12.33
N VAL A 151 -5.34 34.72 -12.05
CA VAL A 151 -5.94 35.98 -12.52
C VAL A 151 -4.86 36.80 -13.26
N PRO A 152 -4.93 36.92 -14.60
CA PRO A 152 -5.90 36.28 -15.49
C PRO A 152 -5.75 34.74 -15.55
N ALA A 153 -6.83 34.04 -15.88
CA ALA A 153 -6.84 32.57 -15.96
C ALA A 153 -6.10 32.08 -17.20
N ASN A 154 -5.26 31.06 -17.03
CA ASN A 154 -4.57 30.36 -18.10
C ASN A 154 -5.43 29.18 -18.56
N GLN A 155 -5.66 29.06 -19.87
CA GLN A 155 -6.43 27.95 -20.46
C GLN A 155 -5.48 26.87 -20.97
N MET A 156 -5.87 25.59 -20.87
CA MET A 156 -5.15 24.51 -21.57
C MET A 156 -5.27 24.73 -23.08
N ASP A 157 -4.18 24.62 -23.85
CA ASP A 157 -4.15 25.06 -25.26
C ASP A 157 -4.98 24.18 -26.20
N ALA A 158 -4.87 22.86 -26.08
CA ALA A 158 -5.48 21.88 -26.97
C ALA A 158 -6.10 20.75 -26.18
N ASN A 159 -7.04 20.02 -26.80
CA ASN A 159 -7.61 18.82 -26.20
C ASN A 159 -6.51 17.79 -25.93
N PHE A 160 -6.62 17.13 -24.78
CA PHE A 160 -5.80 15.99 -24.43
C PHE A 160 -6.68 14.75 -24.39
N SER A 161 -6.33 13.72 -25.15
CA SER A 161 -7.11 12.48 -25.24
C SER A 161 -6.23 11.26 -25.07
N TRP A 162 -6.75 10.24 -24.40
CA TRP A 162 -6.13 8.93 -24.31
C TRP A 162 -7.20 7.84 -24.29
N THR A 163 -6.77 6.62 -24.51
CA THR A 163 -7.64 5.44 -24.49
C THR A 163 -7.23 4.49 -23.37
N PHE A 164 -8.17 3.67 -22.93
CA PHE A 164 -7.93 2.49 -22.10
C PHE A 164 -9.00 1.44 -22.42
N THR A 165 -8.73 0.18 -22.10
CA THR A 165 -9.70 -0.91 -22.28
C THR A 165 -10.26 -1.30 -20.92
N ALA A 166 -11.57 -1.16 -20.74
CA ALA A 166 -12.24 -1.64 -19.54
C ALA A 166 -12.37 -3.16 -19.58
N GLY A 167 -12.18 -3.76 -18.42
CA GLY A 167 -12.32 -5.18 -18.19
C GLY A 167 -11.46 -5.62 -17.02
N PRO A 168 -11.71 -6.75 -16.37
CA PRO A 168 -10.74 -7.28 -15.42
C PRO A 168 -9.56 -7.88 -16.20
N PRO A 169 -8.28 -7.65 -15.80
CA PRO A 169 -7.13 -8.24 -16.51
C PRO A 169 -7.17 -9.78 -16.53
N THR A 170 -7.88 -10.39 -15.57
CA THR A 170 -7.93 -11.84 -15.38
C THR A 170 -9.33 -12.45 -15.32
N GLY A 171 -10.41 -11.66 -15.38
CA GLY A 171 -11.80 -12.15 -15.29
C GLY A 171 -12.61 -11.65 -14.08
N VAL A 172 -11.98 -11.11 -13.03
CA VAL A 172 -12.64 -10.41 -11.92
C VAL A 172 -11.91 -9.17 -11.41
N CYS A 173 -12.68 -8.18 -10.99
CA CYS A 173 -12.16 -7.04 -10.23
C CYS A 173 -12.09 -7.37 -8.76
N LEU A 174 -10.87 -7.35 -8.25
CA LEU A 174 -10.60 -7.70 -6.86
C LEU A 174 -10.85 -6.47 -5.96
N PRO A 175 -11.70 -6.60 -4.92
CA PRO A 175 -11.77 -5.60 -3.87
C PRO A 175 -10.49 -5.63 -3.02
N ALA A 176 -10.26 -4.56 -2.27
CA ALA A 176 -9.23 -4.56 -1.24
C ALA A 176 -9.50 -5.67 -0.21
N VAL A 177 -8.43 -6.36 0.20
CA VAL A 177 -8.50 -7.41 1.22
C VAL A 177 -8.65 -6.77 2.61
N THR A 178 -9.72 -7.10 3.33
CA THR A 178 -10.02 -6.51 4.63
C THR A 178 -9.22 -7.21 5.74
N LEU A 179 -8.25 -6.50 6.32
CA LEU A 179 -7.28 -7.06 7.27
C LEU A 179 -7.78 -7.23 8.71
N GLY A 180 -8.75 -6.44 9.15
CA GLY A 180 -9.07 -6.37 10.58
C GLY A 180 -7.82 -6.08 11.44
N LEU A 181 -7.67 -6.85 12.52
CA LEU A 181 -6.57 -6.74 13.47
C LEU A 181 -5.21 -7.15 12.89
N ILE A 182 -5.15 -7.98 11.84
CA ILE A 182 -3.85 -8.42 11.28
C ILE A 182 -3.11 -7.31 10.49
N SER A 183 -3.71 -6.12 10.38
CA SER A 183 -3.12 -4.98 9.66
C SER A 183 -1.75 -4.54 10.19
N THR A 184 -1.49 -4.66 11.49
CA THR A 184 -0.19 -4.30 12.10
C THR A 184 0.78 -5.47 12.25
N TYR A 185 0.34 -6.69 11.93
CA TYR A 185 1.11 -7.91 12.17
C TYR A 185 2.00 -8.23 10.98
N GLY A 186 3.32 -8.24 11.22
CA GLY A 186 4.31 -8.69 10.27
C GLY A 186 4.40 -10.21 10.21
N ILE A 187 4.18 -10.88 11.33
CA ILE A 187 4.27 -12.34 11.43
C ILE A 187 3.09 -12.92 12.20
N ALA A 188 2.59 -14.06 11.71
CA ALA A 188 1.77 -14.98 12.49
C ALA A 188 2.39 -16.38 12.46
N ALA A 189 2.31 -17.10 13.59
CA ALA A 189 2.65 -18.52 13.67
C ALA A 189 1.72 -19.24 14.65
N THR A 190 1.20 -20.40 14.26
CA THR A 190 0.27 -21.18 15.09
C THR A 190 0.91 -22.43 15.71
N ALA A 191 2.08 -22.87 15.21
CA ALA A 191 2.86 -23.99 15.74
C ALA A 191 4.18 -23.57 16.42
N GLY A 192 4.41 -22.27 16.58
CA GLY A 192 5.63 -21.71 17.18
C GLY A 192 6.67 -21.30 16.13
N ILE A 193 7.77 -20.73 16.63
CA ILE A 193 8.85 -20.17 15.82
C ILE A 193 10.15 -20.91 16.07
N THR A 194 10.94 -21.09 15.03
CA THR A 194 12.33 -21.55 15.10
C THR A 194 13.24 -20.45 14.56
N ASN A 195 14.34 -20.15 15.25
CA ASN A 195 15.36 -19.22 14.79
C ASN A 195 16.75 -19.79 15.03
N THR A 196 17.67 -19.61 14.09
CA THR A 196 19.05 -20.07 14.19
C THR A 196 19.91 -19.12 15.05
N THR A 197 21.17 -19.49 15.29
CA THR A 197 22.18 -18.70 16.04
C THR A 197 23.08 -17.87 15.13
N THR A 198 22.61 -17.54 13.93
CA THR A 198 23.40 -16.80 12.93
C THR A 198 23.31 -15.29 13.17
N LEU A 199 24.36 -14.57 12.76
CA LEU A 199 24.39 -13.11 12.72
C LEU A 199 24.37 -12.65 11.25
N PRO A 200 23.70 -11.52 10.93
CA PRO A 200 22.99 -10.61 11.85
C PRO A 200 21.69 -11.20 12.42
N LEU A 201 21.24 -10.69 13.56
CA LEU A 201 20.00 -11.16 14.18
C LEU A 201 18.79 -10.88 13.28
N THR A 202 17.86 -11.84 13.26
CA THR A 202 16.54 -11.63 12.66
C THR A 202 15.87 -10.39 13.24
N THR A 203 15.36 -9.52 12.36
CA THR A 203 14.68 -8.27 12.73
C THR A 203 13.26 -8.27 12.17
N ILE A 204 12.30 -7.87 13.01
CA ILE A 204 10.88 -7.81 12.69
C ILE A 204 10.39 -6.38 12.95
N ASN A 205 10.02 -5.67 11.89
CA ASN A 205 9.45 -4.33 11.91
C ASN A 205 7.91 -4.42 11.82
N GLY A 206 7.28 -4.88 12.90
CA GLY A 206 5.83 -5.07 13.02
C GLY A 206 5.45 -5.97 14.19
N ASP A 207 4.14 -6.18 14.38
CA ASP A 207 3.63 -7.04 15.45
C ASP A 207 3.76 -8.52 15.10
N VAL A 208 3.79 -9.37 16.12
CA VAL A 208 3.86 -10.82 16.01
C VAL A 208 2.71 -11.45 16.79
N VAL A 209 2.01 -12.42 16.20
CA VAL A 209 1.03 -13.26 16.91
C VAL A 209 1.47 -14.71 16.96
N LEU A 210 1.44 -15.30 18.15
CA LEU A 210 1.73 -16.72 18.41
C LEU A 210 0.56 -17.41 19.10
N ASP A 211 -0.20 -18.22 18.35
CA ASP A 211 -1.41 -18.87 18.89
C ASP A 211 -1.78 -20.20 18.19
N PRO A 212 -1.89 -21.33 18.91
CA PRO A 212 -1.84 -21.44 20.37
C PRO A 212 -0.42 -21.57 20.94
N ASN A 213 0.56 -21.89 20.10
CA ASN A 213 1.92 -22.22 20.55
C ASN A 213 2.81 -20.98 20.70
N ALA A 214 2.86 -20.43 21.91
CA ALA A 214 3.68 -19.27 22.27
C ALA A 214 5.15 -19.64 22.56
N THR A 215 5.86 -20.21 21.58
CA THR A 215 7.25 -20.71 21.75
C THR A 215 8.21 -20.27 20.64
N CYS A 216 9.47 -20.04 21.00
CA CYS A 216 10.63 -19.85 20.13
C CYS A 216 11.68 -20.92 20.44
N ASN A 217 12.06 -21.76 19.47
CA ASN A 217 12.93 -22.93 19.66
C ASN A 217 12.52 -23.82 20.85
N ALA A 218 11.22 -24.12 20.94
CA ALA A 218 10.60 -24.86 22.05
C ALA A 218 10.72 -24.20 23.45
N VAL A 219 11.17 -22.95 23.54
CA VAL A 219 11.15 -22.16 24.78
C VAL A 219 9.97 -21.21 24.76
N THR A 220 9.20 -21.17 25.84
CA THR A 220 8.07 -20.23 25.98
C THR A 220 8.56 -18.79 25.91
N ILE A 221 7.80 -17.93 25.23
CA ILE A 221 8.09 -16.49 25.16
C ILE A 221 8.03 -15.84 26.55
N ASP A 222 8.71 -14.71 26.73
CA ASP A 222 8.84 -14.08 28.03
C ASP A 222 7.65 -13.19 28.41
N ALA A 223 7.59 -12.84 29.70
CA ALA A 223 6.55 -11.97 30.24
C ALA A 223 6.74 -10.48 29.93
N ALA A 224 7.79 -10.12 29.20
CA ALA A 224 7.99 -8.78 28.67
C ALA A 224 7.38 -8.60 27.27
N GLY A 225 6.73 -9.64 26.73
CA GLY A 225 6.15 -9.60 25.38
C GLY A 225 7.21 -9.73 24.28
N GLY A 226 8.33 -10.40 24.56
CA GLY A 226 9.39 -10.72 23.62
C GLY A 226 9.66 -12.22 23.52
N PHE A 227 10.59 -12.64 22.65
CA PHE A 227 10.89 -14.05 22.37
C PHE A 227 11.64 -14.81 23.49
N GLY A 228 11.78 -14.24 24.68
CA GLY A 228 12.61 -14.81 25.73
C GLY A 228 14.04 -14.99 25.25
N LEU A 229 14.71 -16.06 25.67
CA LEU A 229 16.06 -16.40 25.19
C LEU A 229 16.06 -17.13 23.83
N CYS A 230 14.90 -17.45 23.24
CA CYS A 230 14.77 -18.39 22.10
C CYS A 230 15.67 -19.64 22.24
N GLY A 231 15.82 -20.13 23.48
CA GLY A 231 16.67 -21.26 23.86
C GLY A 231 18.17 -21.05 23.69
N SER A 232 18.96 -22.06 24.07
CA SER A 232 20.43 -22.05 23.88
C SER A 232 20.87 -22.18 22.42
N ASN A 233 19.93 -22.49 21.52
CA ASN A 233 20.19 -22.84 20.13
C ASN A 233 19.66 -21.80 19.13
N GLY A 234 19.06 -20.70 19.61
CA GLY A 234 18.61 -19.58 18.79
C GLY A 234 19.09 -18.26 19.35
N SER A 235 19.12 -17.25 18.49
CA SER A 235 19.22 -15.88 18.95
C SER A 235 17.84 -15.24 19.01
N THR A 236 17.65 -14.29 19.92
CA THR A 236 16.39 -13.59 20.12
C THR A 236 16.14 -12.62 18.95
N PRO A 237 15.06 -12.77 18.18
CA PRO A 237 14.73 -11.79 17.15
C PRO A 237 14.56 -10.39 17.75
N ILE A 238 15.00 -9.38 17.01
CA ILE A 238 14.78 -7.98 17.36
C ILE A 238 13.37 -7.60 16.89
N ILE A 239 12.52 -7.15 17.80
CA ILE A 239 11.23 -6.52 17.48
C ILE A 239 11.42 -5.01 17.47
N ASN A 240 11.11 -4.37 16.35
CA ASN A 240 11.20 -2.92 16.19
C ASN A 240 9.81 -2.34 16.01
N ASN A 241 9.43 -1.41 16.91
CA ASN A 241 8.12 -0.74 16.91
C ASN A 241 6.90 -1.69 16.83
N GLY A 242 6.99 -2.86 17.46
CA GLY A 242 5.90 -3.85 17.50
C GLY A 242 5.82 -4.60 18.83
N VAL A 243 4.80 -5.43 18.96
CA VAL A 243 4.53 -6.27 20.15
C VAL A 243 4.41 -7.75 19.78
N VAL A 244 4.71 -8.64 20.73
CA VAL A 244 4.41 -10.08 20.60
C VAL A 244 3.16 -10.41 21.41
N VAL A 245 2.11 -10.87 20.72
CA VAL A 245 0.81 -11.22 21.30
C VAL A 245 0.61 -12.73 21.30
N SER A 246 0.14 -13.27 22.43
CA SER A 246 -0.14 -14.71 22.57
C SER A 246 -1.25 -14.97 23.61
N PRO A 247 -1.73 -16.21 23.75
CA PRO A 247 -2.67 -16.56 24.84
C PRO A 247 -2.12 -16.29 26.24
N LEU A 248 -0.78 -16.29 26.41
CA LEU A 248 -0.12 -16.02 27.68
C LEU A 248 0.04 -14.53 27.96
N PHE A 249 0.10 -13.72 26.90
CA PHE A 249 0.39 -12.29 26.93
C PHE A 249 -0.52 -11.55 25.94
N PRO A 250 -1.79 -11.31 26.30
CA PRO A 250 -2.71 -10.53 25.48
C PRO A 250 -2.31 -9.05 25.50
N ASP A 251 -2.49 -8.36 24.37
CA ASP A 251 -2.29 -6.92 24.29
C ASP A 251 -3.56 -6.15 24.70
N ALA A 252 -3.39 -4.91 25.16
CA ALA A 252 -4.47 -4.02 25.56
C ALA A 252 -5.21 -3.47 24.33
N GLY A 253 -6.00 -4.31 23.67
CA GLY A 253 -6.80 -3.94 22.50
C GLY A 253 -7.11 -5.11 21.57
N ALA A 254 -6.34 -6.19 21.63
CA ALA A 254 -6.54 -7.40 20.82
C ALA A 254 -6.05 -8.65 21.57
N THR A 255 -6.87 -9.71 21.59
CA THR A 255 -6.41 -11.03 22.04
C THR A 255 -5.80 -11.79 20.87
N SER A 256 -4.84 -12.68 21.13
CA SER A 256 -4.26 -13.54 20.08
C SER A 256 -5.32 -14.35 19.32
N GLY A 257 -6.38 -14.77 20.03
CA GLY A 257 -7.52 -15.46 19.44
C GLY A 257 -8.34 -14.58 18.48
N ALA A 258 -8.49 -13.28 18.75
CA ALA A 258 -9.16 -12.35 17.84
C ALA A 258 -8.31 -12.08 16.58
N VAL A 259 -7.00 -11.89 16.77
CA VAL A 259 -6.05 -11.73 15.65
C VAL A 259 -6.04 -12.98 14.76
N LYS A 260 -6.06 -14.18 15.37
CA LYS A 260 -6.15 -15.45 14.65
C LYS A 260 -7.48 -15.63 13.90
N ALA A 261 -8.58 -15.14 14.48
CA ALA A 261 -9.88 -15.16 13.80
C ALA A 261 -9.86 -14.27 12.55
N ASP A 262 -9.28 -13.08 12.63
CA ASP A 262 -9.12 -12.18 11.47
C ASP A 262 -8.16 -12.75 10.44
N LEU A 263 -7.07 -13.41 10.86
CA LEU A 263 -6.18 -14.15 9.96
C LEU A 263 -6.94 -15.21 9.14
N LEU A 264 -7.74 -16.04 9.81
CA LEU A 264 -8.56 -17.05 9.13
C LEU A 264 -9.60 -16.39 8.22
N ALA A 265 -10.23 -15.29 8.65
CA ALA A 265 -11.20 -14.55 7.84
C ALA A 265 -10.55 -14.00 6.56
N VAL A 266 -9.34 -13.46 6.65
CA VAL A 266 -8.56 -12.97 5.50
C VAL A 266 -8.23 -14.12 4.56
N PHE A 267 -7.72 -15.25 5.08
CA PHE A 267 -7.49 -16.45 4.29
C PHE A 267 -8.76 -16.89 3.54
N LEU A 268 -9.88 -17.00 4.25
CA LEU A 268 -11.17 -17.39 3.67
C LEU A 268 -11.72 -16.38 2.66
N SER A 269 -11.43 -15.08 2.82
CA SER A 269 -11.89 -14.03 1.90
C SER A 269 -11.23 -14.11 0.51
N ILE A 270 -10.04 -14.70 0.43
CA ILE A 270 -9.29 -14.90 -0.80
C ILE A 270 -9.01 -16.37 -1.08
N THR A 271 -9.84 -17.29 -0.58
CA THR A 271 -9.79 -18.72 -0.91
C THR A 271 -11.14 -19.28 -1.34
N PRO A 272 -11.15 -20.43 -2.03
CA PRO A 272 -12.37 -21.18 -2.34
C PRO A 272 -13.35 -21.37 -1.20
N THR A 273 -14.64 -21.29 -1.55
CA THR A 273 -15.75 -21.78 -0.71
C THR A 273 -15.64 -23.27 -0.36
N ALA A 274 -14.91 -24.06 -1.16
CA ALA A 274 -14.67 -25.49 -0.92
C ALA A 274 -13.63 -25.78 0.19
N GLY A 275 -12.94 -24.76 0.71
CA GLY A 275 -11.83 -24.92 1.65
C GLY A 275 -10.53 -25.44 1.00
N PRO A 276 -9.38 -25.30 1.67
CA PRO A 276 -8.11 -25.87 1.19
C PRO A 276 -8.16 -27.41 1.20
N PRO A 277 -7.50 -28.11 0.24
CA PRO A 277 -6.31 -27.69 -0.52
C PRO A 277 -6.59 -27.39 -2.01
N ALA A 278 -7.78 -26.93 -2.38
CA ALA A 278 -8.02 -26.55 -3.78
C ALA A 278 -7.45 -25.14 -4.04
N ALA A 279 -6.40 -25.01 -4.85
CA ALA A 279 -6.42 -23.87 -5.76
C ALA A 279 -7.56 -24.12 -6.75
N GLY A 280 -8.25 -23.06 -7.14
CA GLY A 280 -9.27 -23.13 -8.17
C GLY A 280 -10.59 -22.47 -7.81
N SER A 281 -10.70 -21.21 -7.31
CA SER A 281 -12.05 -20.81 -6.82
C SER A 281 -12.39 -19.35 -6.47
N LEU A 282 -11.76 -18.32 -7.03
CA LEU A 282 -12.63 -17.19 -7.39
C LEU A 282 -12.86 -17.35 -8.89
N ASP A 283 -14.12 -17.29 -9.30
CA ASP A 283 -14.46 -17.27 -10.72
C ASP A 283 -13.63 -16.17 -11.39
N GLY A 284 -13.13 -16.40 -12.61
CA GLY A 284 -12.30 -15.41 -13.30
C GLY A 284 -10.86 -15.30 -12.78
N ALA A 285 -10.25 -16.40 -12.34
CA ALA A 285 -8.80 -16.49 -12.18
C ALA A 285 -8.11 -16.76 -13.53
N THR A 286 -6.98 -16.10 -13.78
CA THR A 286 -6.06 -16.47 -14.85
C THR A 286 -5.23 -17.68 -14.40
N ASN A 287 -5.30 -18.77 -15.17
CA ASN A 287 -4.55 -19.99 -14.86
C ASN A 287 -3.07 -19.84 -15.24
N LEU A 288 -2.20 -20.02 -14.26
CA LEU A 288 -0.78 -20.27 -14.45
C LEU A 288 -0.59 -21.78 -14.71
N PRO A 289 0.20 -22.18 -15.71
CA PRO A 289 0.46 -23.59 -16.02
C PRO A 289 0.95 -24.42 -14.83
N ALA A 290 0.79 -25.73 -14.87
CA ALA A 290 1.35 -26.61 -13.83
C ALA A 290 2.89 -26.60 -13.87
N GLY A 291 3.54 -26.54 -12.70
CA GLY A 291 4.99 -26.47 -12.57
C GLY A 291 5.60 -25.14 -13.01
N THR A 292 4.81 -24.05 -12.98
CA THR A 292 5.26 -22.73 -13.41
C THR A 292 6.32 -22.18 -12.47
N THR A 293 7.49 -21.91 -13.05
CA THR A 293 8.46 -20.94 -12.53
C THR A 293 8.20 -19.60 -13.21
N LEU A 294 8.00 -18.56 -12.40
CA LEU A 294 7.80 -17.19 -12.83
C LEU A 294 9.10 -16.40 -12.75
N GLY A 295 9.15 -15.37 -13.56
CA GLY A 295 10.22 -14.39 -13.57
C GLY A 295 11.37 -14.77 -14.46
N ASP A 296 12.09 -13.75 -14.90
CA ASP A 296 13.18 -13.86 -15.85
C ASP A 296 14.41 -13.10 -15.33
N ALA A 297 15.55 -13.22 -15.99
CA ALA A 297 16.74 -12.46 -15.64
C ALA A 297 16.48 -10.95 -15.67
N THR A 298 17.20 -10.22 -14.81
CA THR A 298 17.09 -8.76 -14.76
C THR A 298 17.34 -8.12 -16.13
N GLY A 299 16.38 -7.28 -16.55
CA GLY A 299 16.45 -6.56 -17.83
C GLY A 299 15.94 -7.37 -19.03
N SER A 300 15.44 -8.59 -18.82
CA SER A 300 14.69 -9.32 -19.84
C SER A 300 13.46 -8.54 -20.31
N ALA A 301 13.00 -8.84 -21.52
CA ALA A 301 11.76 -8.28 -22.04
C ALA A 301 10.57 -8.72 -21.18
N LEU A 302 9.63 -7.81 -20.94
CA LEU A 302 8.43 -8.12 -20.18
C LEU A 302 7.45 -8.95 -21.03
N VAL A 303 6.99 -10.05 -20.47
CA VAL A 303 6.07 -11.04 -21.03
C VAL A 303 4.96 -11.26 -20.02
N GLU A 304 3.74 -10.91 -20.44
CA GLU A 304 2.55 -11.06 -19.61
C GLU A 304 2.31 -12.53 -19.24
N GLY A 305 2.04 -12.77 -17.95
CA GLY A 305 1.81 -14.12 -17.41
C GLY A 305 3.08 -14.89 -17.05
N ASP A 306 4.27 -14.32 -17.27
CA ASP A 306 5.56 -14.91 -16.92
C ASP A 306 6.37 -13.99 -15.97
N ASN A 307 6.82 -12.83 -16.45
CA ASN A 307 7.58 -11.86 -15.67
C ASN A 307 6.89 -10.47 -15.60
N LEU A 308 5.71 -10.33 -16.19
CA LEU A 308 4.84 -9.16 -16.08
C LEU A 308 3.41 -9.58 -15.69
N PHE A 309 2.86 -8.92 -14.69
CA PHE A 309 1.50 -9.14 -14.21
C PHE A 309 0.80 -7.81 -14.02
N PHE A 310 -0.45 -7.75 -14.48
CA PHE A 310 -1.40 -6.66 -14.22
C PHE A 310 -2.29 -7.01 -13.02
N PRO A 311 -3.08 -6.06 -12.46
CA PRO A 311 -3.89 -6.31 -11.27
C PRO A 311 -4.87 -7.46 -11.53
N GLY A 312 -5.04 -8.38 -10.59
CA GLY A 312 -5.93 -9.50 -10.83
C GLY A 312 -5.60 -10.74 -10.04
N LEU A 313 -6.31 -11.80 -10.40
CA LEU A 313 -6.25 -13.09 -9.75
C LEU A 313 -5.55 -14.10 -10.64
N TYR A 314 -4.48 -14.69 -10.10
CA TYR A 314 -3.67 -15.70 -10.76
C TYR A 314 -3.68 -17.00 -9.96
N GLN A 315 -3.72 -18.12 -10.66
CA GLN A 315 -3.97 -19.42 -10.03
C GLN A 315 -3.07 -20.51 -10.59
N SER A 316 -2.39 -21.23 -9.71
CA SER A 316 -1.70 -22.49 -10.03
C SER A 316 -2.30 -23.64 -9.23
N LEU A 317 -2.63 -24.74 -9.92
CA LEU A 317 -2.99 -26.02 -9.29
C LEU A 317 -1.78 -26.80 -8.78
N THR A 318 -0.61 -26.18 -8.80
CA THR A 318 0.65 -26.70 -8.29
C THR A 318 1.41 -25.58 -7.59
N THR A 319 2.66 -25.83 -7.21
CA THR A 319 3.57 -24.82 -6.71
C THR A 319 3.67 -23.62 -7.66
N ILE A 320 3.75 -22.41 -7.08
CA ILE A 320 4.23 -21.21 -7.78
C ILE A 320 5.71 -21.05 -7.40
N GLY A 321 6.60 -21.22 -8.36
CA GLY A 321 8.01 -20.89 -8.18
C GLY A 321 8.30 -19.48 -8.70
N ILE A 322 9.11 -18.68 -8.02
CA ILE A 322 9.63 -17.41 -8.56
C ILE A 322 11.15 -17.54 -8.63
N THR A 323 11.70 -17.57 -9.83
CA THR A 323 13.12 -17.86 -10.09
C THR A 323 13.90 -16.67 -10.66
N GLY A 324 13.22 -15.58 -10.97
CA GLY A 324 13.80 -14.35 -11.49
C GLY A 324 12.96 -13.13 -11.12
N ASP A 325 13.22 -12.01 -11.77
CA ASP A 325 12.45 -10.79 -11.56
C ASP A 325 11.03 -10.96 -12.11
N ILE A 326 10.03 -10.61 -11.31
CA ILE A 326 8.66 -10.37 -11.78
C ILE A 326 8.31 -8.89 -11.58
N THR A 327 7.48 -8.36 -12.48
CA THR A 327 6.98 -6.99 -12.43
C THR A 327 5.47 -7.00 -12.21
N LEU A 328 5.02 -6.34 -11.15
CA LEU A 328 3.62 -6.09 -10.85
C LEU A 328 3.30 -4.64 -11.23
N ASP A 329 2.57 -4.46 -12.31
CA ASP A 329 2.23 -3.16 -12.88
C ASP A 329 0.79 -2.79 -12.57
N ALA A 330 0.60 -1.78 -11.72
CA ALA A 330 -0.73 -1.32 -11.33
C ALA A 330 -1.43 -0.43 -12.38
N GLN A 331 -0.78 -0.15 -13.51
CA GLN A 331 -1.30 0.67 -14.60
C GLN A 331 -1.80 2.05 -14.13
N GLY A 332 -1.14 2.57 -13.10
CA GLY A 332 -1.47 3.82 -12.44
C GLY A 332 -2.36 3.66 -11.21
N ASP A 333 -3.11 2.59 -11.02
CA ASP A 333 -4.09 2.47 -9.93
C ASP A 333 -3.42 2.13 -8.58
N PRO A 334 -3.27 3.07 -7.62
CA PRO A 334 -2.64 2.78 -6.34
C PRO A 334 -3.43 1.79 -5.47
N GLU A 335 -4.69 1.56 -5.82
CA GLU A 335 -5.60 0.64 -5.16
C GLU A 335 -5.76 -0.67 -5.96
N ALA A 336 -4.87 -0.91 -6.93
CA ALA A 336 -4.77 -2.16 -7.66
C ALA A 336 -4.41 -3.32 -6.72
N VAL A 337 -5.10 -4.45 -6.90
CA VAL A 337 -4.91 -5.65 -6.08
C VAL A 337 -4.40 -6.80 -6.94
N PHE A 338 -3.39 -7.52 -6.43
CA PHE A 338 -2.83 -8.72 -7.04
C PHE A 338 -3.02 -9.88 -6.07
N ILE A 339 -3.66 -10.96 -6.50
CA ILE A 339 -3.81 -12.18 -5.71
C ILE A 339 -3.23 -13.34 -6.52
N PHE A 340 -2.24 -14.04 -5.95
CA PHE A 340 -1.67 -15.27 -6.46
C PHE A 340 -2.09 -16.42 -5.55
N GLN A 341 -2.76 -17.43 -6.11
CA GLN A 341 -3.24 -18.61 -5.40
C GLN A 341 -2.51 -19.87 -5.87
N SER A 342 -1.93 -20.63 -4.93
CA SER A 342 -1.40 -21.97 -5.18
C SER A 342 -2.15 -23.01 -4.37
N SER A 343 -2.46 -24.17 -4.96
CA SER A 343 -2.99 -25.33 -4.21
C SER A 343 -1.93 -25.98 -3.32
N ASN A 344 -0.66 -25.68 -3.60
CA ASN A 344 0.49 -26.26 -2.95
C ASN A 344 1.35 -25.15 -2.34
N SER A 345 2.62 -25.04 -2.74
CA SER A 345 3.60 -24.13 -2.16
C SER A 345 3.83 -22.86 -2.97
N LEU A 346 4.42 -21.86 -2.32
CA LEU A 346 5.12 -20.75 -2.95
C LEU A 346 6.61 -20.91 -2.65
N ASP A 347 7.44 -20.95 -3.68
CA ASP A 347 8.89 -21.08 -3.53
C ASP A 347 9.61 -19.94 -4.24
N ILE A 348 10.31 -19.10 -3.48
CA ILE A 348 11.14 -18.01 -4.01
C ILE A 348 12.57 -18.53 -4.09
N ALA A 349 13.17 -18.52 -5.28
CA ALA A 349 14.51 -19.02 -5.49
C ALA A 349 15.55 -18.23 -4.69
N ALA A 350 16.58 -18.95 -4.25
CA ALA A 350 17.73 -18.37 -3.56
C ALA A 350 18.43 -17.31 -4.44
N GLY A 351 18.77 -16.20 -3.81
CA GLY A 351 19.63 -15.16 -4.35
C GLY A 351 21.03 -15.17 -3.76
N ALA A 352 21.87 -14.29 -4.30
CA ALA A 352 23.16 -13.93 -3.72
C ALA A 352 23.06 -12.63 -2.92
N ILE A 353 24.03 -12.38 -2.04
CA ILE A 353 24.11 -11.14 -1.26
C ILE A 353 24.12 -9.94 -2.20
N SER A 354 23.22 -8.98 -1.97
CA SER A 354 23.16 -7.71 -2.72
C SER A 354 24.53 -7.01 -2.77
N PRO A 355 24.98 -6.52 -3.94
CA PRO A 355 24.20 -6.28 -5.17
C PRO A 355 24.25 -7.41 -6.20
N ALA A 356 24.67 -8.63 -5.83
CA ALA A 356 24.65 -9.77 -6.76
C ALA A 356 23.22 -10.21 -7.09
N ALA A 357 23.06 -11.03 -8.14
CA ALA A 357 21.75 -11.44 -8.62
C ALA A 357 20.92 -12.16 -7.54
N HIS A 358 19.67 -11.75 -7.38
CA HIS A 358 18.69 -12.33 -6.49
C HIS A 358 17.29 -12.17 -7.12
N THR A 359 16.35 -13.01 -6.69
CA THR A 359 14.95 -12.93 -7.10
C THR A 359 14.30 -11.66 -6.53
N ARG A 360 13.59 -10.88 -7.37
CA ARG A 360 12.90 -9.65 -6.96
C ARG A 360 11.46 -9.61 -7.44
N ILE A 361 10.62 -8.97 -6.65
CA ILE A 361 9.25 -8.62 -7.01
C ILE A 361 9.20 -7.09 -7.14
N LEU A 362 9.14 -6.61 -8.38
CA LEU A 362 9.19 -5.20 -8.73
C LEU A 362 7.77 -4.63 -8.76
N LEU A 363 7.53 -3.58 -7.98
CA LEU A 363 6.26 -2.84 -8.00
C LEU A 363 6.41 -1.60 -8.86
N VAL A 364 5.55 -1.42 -9.87
CA VAL A 364 5.60 -0.27 -10.77
C VAL A 364 4.23 0.37 -10.93
N ASN A 365 4.25 1.63 -11.39
CA ASN A 365 3.06 2.40 -11.75
C ASN A 365 1.97 2.44 -10.65
N GLY A 366 2.38 2.55 -9.39
CA GLY A 366 1.48 2.66 -8.24
C GLY A 366 1.17 1.34 -7.53
N ALA A 367 1.74 0.21 -7.95
CA ALA A 367 1.58 -1.04 -7.23
C ALA A 367 2.16 -0.92 -5.81
N LYS A 368 1.45 -1.45 -4.81
CA LYS A 368 1.84 -1.37 -3.40
C LYS A 368 1.96 -2.75 -2.79
N ALA A 369 2.96 -2.95 -1.93
CA ALA A 369 3.18 -4.23 -1.25
C ALA A 369 1.96 -4.64 -0.39
N SER A 370 1.25 -3.65 0.17
CA SER A 370 0.00 -3.82 0.92
C SER A 370 -1.13 -4.47 0.12
N ASN A 371 -1.12 -4.38 -1.22
CA ASN A 371 -2.16 -4.90 -2.10
C ASN A 371 -1.75 -6.15 -2.89
N VAL A 372 -0.58 -6.72 -2.62
CA VAL A 372 -0.10 -7.97 -3.23
C VAL A 372 -0.29 -9.12 -2.25
N TRP A 373 -0.96 -10.19 -2.68
CA TRP A 373 -1.36 -11.31 -1.85
C TRP A 373 -0.94 -12.63 -2.46
N TRP A 374 -0.35 -13.49 -1.63
CA TRP A 374 0.11 -14.82 -1.97
C TRP A 374 -0.56 -15.82 -1.03
N GLN A 375 -1.58 -16.51 -1.53
CA GLN A 375 -2.27 -17.54 -0.78
C GLN A 375 -1.77 -18.91 -1.23
N VAL A 376 -1.36 -19.75 -0.27
CA VAL A 376 -0.84 -21.09 -0.56
C VAL A 376 -1.54 -22.16 0.25
N GLY A 377 -1.84 -23.28 -0.41
CA GLY A 377 -2.56 -24.42 0.17
C GLY A 377 -1.73 -25.22 1.18
N THR A 378 -0.40 -25.11 1.12
CA THR A 378 0.53 -25.72 2.07
C THR A 378 1.44 -24.65 2.70
N SER A 379 2.72 -24.65 2.34
CA SER A 379 3.77 -23.84 2.96
C SER A 379 4.44 -22.90 1.95
N ALA A 380 5.17 -21.90 2.44
CA ALA A 380 5.99 -21.01 1.60
C ALA A 380 7.47 -21.05 2.01
N THR A 381 8.37 -20.98 1.03
CA THR A 381 9.82 -20.95 1.22
C THR A 381 10.40 -19.71 0.54
N LEU A 382 11.13 -18.89 1.29
CA LEU A 382 11.93 -17.79 0.78
C LEU A 382 13.39 -18.23 0.83
N GLY A 383 13.98 -18.50 -0.33
CA GLY A 383 15.38 -18.96 -0.44
C GLY A 383 16.38 -17.93 0.07
N THR A 384 17.62 -18.36 0.31
CA THR A 384 18.67 -17.50 0.89
C THR A 384 18.79 -16.17 0.15
N HIS A 385 18.88 -15.05 0.86
CA HIS A 385 19.02 -13.69 0.31
C HIS A 385 17.96 -13.28 -0.72
N ALA A 386 16.80 -13.95 -0.79
CA ALA A 386 15.69 -13.49 -1.61
C ALA A 386 15.13 -12.17 -1.09
N GLU A 387 14.66 -11.30 -2.00
CA GLU A 387 13.98 -10.04 -1.68
C GLU A 387 12.49 -10.17 -2.04
N PHE A 388 11.66 -10.41 -1.03
CA PHE A 388 10.25 -10.67 -1.21
C PHE A 388 9.38 -9.43 -0.99
N VAL A 389 8.30 -9.30 -1.78
CA VAL A 389 7.30 -8.23 -1.66
C VAL A 389 5.89 -8.81 -1.70
N GLY A 390 5.05 -8.39 -0.76
CA GLY A 390 3.65 -8.78 -0.65
C GLY A 390 3.31 -9.57 0.61
N ASN A 391 2.06 -9.99 0.74
CA ASN A 391 1.53 -10.63 1.94
C ASN A 391 1.34 -12.13 1.69
N ILE A 392 2.02 -12.99 2.46
CA ILE A 392 1.85 -14.45 2.39
C ILE A 392 0.81 -14.90 3.41
N LEU A 393 -0.18 -15.64 2.93
CA LEU A 393 -1.14 -16.40 3.70
C LEU A 393 -0.88 -17.89 3.47
N ALA A 394 -0.08 -18.51 4.33
CA ALA A 394 0.23 -19.94 4.25
C ALA A 394 -0.73 -20.75 5.11
N SER A 395 -1.34 -21.78 4.52
CA SER A 395 -2.18 -22.73 5.26
C SER A 395 -1.40 -23.40 6.39
N GLU A 396 -0.14 -23.76 6.11
CA GLU A 396 0.80 -24.42 7.03
C GLU A 396 1.97 -23.47 7.34
N SER A 397 3.21 -23.82 6.99
CA SER A 397 4.40 -23.16 7.51
C SER A 397 5.00 -22.12 6.56
N ILE A 398 5.82 -21.23 7.10
CA ILE A 398 6.66 -20.32 6.31
C ILE A 398 8.12 -20.50 6.76
N THR A 399 9.01 -20.66 5.78
CA THR A 399 10.45 -20.75 5.99
C THR A 399 11.13 -19.60 5.28
N MET A 400 11.89 -18.80 6.04
CA MET A 400 12.85 -17.86 5.48
C MET A 400 14.25 -18.43 5.69
N GLU A 401 14.94 -18.74 4.59
CA GLU A 401 16.34 -19.16 4.62
C GLU A 401 17.27 -17.97 4.88
N THR A 402 18.57 -18.26 5.05
CA THR A 402 19.58 -17.29 5.48
C THR A 402 19.50 -15.96 4.74
N GLY A 403 19.28 -14.86 5.46
CA GLY A 403 19.40 -13.51 4.90
C GLY A 403 18.26 -13.09 3.96
N ALA A 404 17.22 -13.90 3.77
CA ALA A 404 16.03 -13.48 3.04
C ALA A 404 15.36 -12.26 3.72
N THR A 405 14.80 -11.36 2.91
CA THR A 405 14.10 -10.16 3.38
C THR A 405 12.69 -10.11 2.82
N SER A 406 11.77 -9.48 3.54
CA SER A 406 10.39 -9.30 3.08
C SER A 406 9.85 -7.90 3.39
N CYS A 407 9.23 -7.30 2.38
CA CYS A 407 8.37 -6.13 2.50
C CYS A 407 6.90 -6.58 2.38
N GLY A 408 6.25 -6.81 3.51
CA GLY A 408 4.96 -7.48 3.56
C GLY A 408 4.59 -8.08 4.90
N ARG A 409 3.61 -8.99 4.88
CA ARG A 409 3.19 -9.78 6.04
C ARG A 409 3.42 -11.26 5.75
N LEU A 410 3.96 -11.99 6.71
CA LEU A 410 4.26 -13.42 6.57
C LEU A 410 3.43 -14.20 7.60
N LEU A 411 2.28 -14.71 7.17
CA LEU A 411 1.25 -15.23 8.06
C LEU A 411 1.15 -16.76 7.92
N ALA A 412 1.89 -17.48 8.77
CA ALA A 412 1.90 -18.94 8.82
C ALA A 412 0.76 -19.47 9.68
N GLY A 413 0.19 -20.60 9.27
CA GLY A 413 -0.90 -21.26 9.97
C GLY A 413 -2.24 -20.53 9.81
N ALA A 414 -2.45 -19.92 8.65
CA ALA A 414 -3.66 -19.17 8.34
C ALA A 414 -4.92 -20.05 8.27
N PHE A 415 -4.74 -21.35 8.09
CA PHE A 415 -5.83 -22.33 8.08
C PHE A 415 -5.56 -23.54 9.00
N SER A 416 -4.34 -24.08 8.96
CA SER A 416 -3.93 -25.23 9.77
C SER A 416 -2.83 -24.83 10.78
N ALA A 417 -2.14 -25.82 11.37
CA ALA A 417 -1.00 -25.55 12.23
C ALA A 417 0.22 -25.18 11.38
N GLY A 418 0.81 -24.01 11.62
CA GLY A 418 1.91 -23.46 10.84
C GLY A 418 3.06 -22.99 11.70
N ALA A 419 4.25 -23.53 11.46
CA ALA A 419 5.47 -23.06 12.09
C ALA A 419 6.07 -21.92 11.27
N PHE A 420 6.85 -21.07 11.93
CA PHE A 420 7.71 -20.10 11.25
C PHE A 420 9.17 -20.43 11.50
N VAL A 421 10.00 -20.41 10.45
CA VAL A 421 11.45 -20.60 10.55
C VAL A 421 12.19 -19.37 10.06
N PHE A 422 13.15 -18.89 10.85
CA PHE A 422 14.04 -17.77 10.55
C PHE A 422 15.51 -18.18 10.57
N ASP A 423 16.28 -17.47 9.77
CA ASP A 423 17.74 -17.49 9.73
C ASP A 423 18.28 -16.12 9.26
N SER A 424 18.65 -15.24 10.20
CA SER A 424 19.20 -13.89 9.90
C SER A 424 18.34 -13.02 8.96
N ASN A 425 17.02 -12.99 9.16
CA ASN A 425 16.09 -12.33 8.22
C ASN A 425 15.66 -10.92 8.60
N VAL A 426 15.07 -10.20 7.64
CA VAL A 426 14.34 -8.95 7.91
C VAL A 426 12.90 -9.07 7.43
N VAL A 427 11.94 -8.84 8.32
CA VAL A 427 10.51 -8.74 7.99
C VAL A 427 10.03 -7.34 8.28
N SER A 428 9.39 -6.69 7.30
CA SER A 428 8.84 -5.34 7.46
C SER A 428 7.41 -5.27 6.95
N VAL A 429 6.47 -4.85 7.82
CA VAL A 429 5.06 -4.62 7.43
C VAL A 429 4.98 -3.48 6.40
N PRO A 430 4.04 -3.52 5.44
CA PRO A 430 3.72 -2.39 4.56
C PRO A 430 3.65 -1.05 5.33
N GLY A 431 4.32 -0.01 4.81
CA GLY A 431 4.52 1.29 5.46
C GLY A 431 5.73 1.43 6.40
N ASN A 432 6.40 0.34 6.80
CA ASN A 432 7.61 0.37 7.64
C ASN A 432 8.89 0.15 6.82
N GLY A 433 9.21 1.08 5.92
CA GLY A 433 10.37 0.97 5.01
C GLY A 433 10.12 0.15 3.75
N CYS A 434 8.89 -0.31 3.57
CA CYS A 434 8.39 -0.92 2.34
C CYS A 434 7.96 0.16 1.33
N PRO A 435 8.06 -0.10 0.02
CA PRO A 435 7.46 0.75 -1.01
C PRO A 435 5.92 0.74 -0.90
N GLU A 436 5.32 1.93 -0.76
CA GLU A 436 3.87 2.21 -0.70
C GLU A 436 3.45 3.27 -1.73
#